data_AF-A0A2D4JSV3-F1
#
_entry.id   AF-A0A2D4JSV3-F1
#
_cell.length_a   1.000
_cell.length_b   1.000
_cell.length_c   1.000
_cell.angle_alpha   90.00
_cell.angle_beta   90.00
_cell.angle_gamma   90.00
#
_symmetry.space_group_name_H-M   'P 1'
#
loop_
_entity.id
_entity.type
_entity.pdbx_description
1 polymer ?
#
loop_
_entity_poly.entity_id
_entity_poly.type
_entity_poly.pdbx_seq_one_letter_code
_entity_poly.pdbx_strand_id
1 'polypeptide(L)'
;FGEVAGLKINKEKTKILAKNMTEKQKKRLMDKLNIQITKKVKYLGIQMIASCRTLKEDNYERLLQQIAIDLEKWKNLQLSLIGRIATIKMNILPKILYLFQTIPIRL
;
A
#
# COMPACT_ATOMS: atom_id res chain seq x y z
N PHE A 1 4.86 -7.41 -26.74
CA PHE A 1 5.76 -7.02 -25.63
C PHE A 1 6.81 -8.08 -25.35
N GLY A 2 6.44 -9.33 -25.03
CA GLY A 2 7.43 -10.39 -24.78
C GLY A 2 8.31 -10.72 -25.99
N GLU A 3 7.76 -10.71 -27.20
CA GLU A 3 8.51 -10.97 -28.44
C GLU A 3 9.48 -9.85 -28.82
N VAL A 4 9.21 -8.60 -28.42
CA VAL A 4 10.03 -7.44 -28.79
C VAL A 4 11.07 -7.13 -27.72
N ALA A 5 10.70 -7.21 -26.43
CA ALA A 5 11.57 -6.87 -25.30
C ALA A 5 12.21 -8.08 -24.62
N GLY A 6 11.84 -9.31 -24.98
CA GLY A 6 12.32 -10.54 -24.33
C GLY A 6 11.79 -10.75 -22.90
N LEU A 7 10.83 -9.95 -22.44
CA LEU A 7 10.31 -10.00 -21.06
C LEU A 7 9.07 -10.89 -20.94
N LYS A 8 9.01 -11.68 -19.86
CA LYS A 8 7.86 -12.53 -19.52
C LYS A 8 7.15 -12.05 -18.26
N ILE A 9 5.82 -12.00 -18.31
CA ILE A 9 4.98 -11.66 -17.15
C ILE A 9 4.98 -12.82 -16.16
N ASN A 10 5.23 -12.51 -14.88
CA ASN A 10 5.06 -13.47 -13.80
C ASN A 10 3.59 -13.48 -13.34
N LYS A 11 2.85 -14.51 -13.76
CA LYS A 11 1.41 -14.64 -13.48
C LYS A 11 1.07 -14.87 -12.00
N GLU A 12 2.01 -15.37 -11.20
CA GLU A 12 1.80 -15.58 -9.75
C GLU A 12 1.85 -14.25 -8.99
N LYS A 13 2.75 -13.34 -9.40
CA LYS A 13 2.90 -12.01 -8.80
C LYS A 13 1.89 -11.01 -9.36
N THR A 14 1.50 -11.15 -10.63
CA THR A 14 0.55 -10.26 -11.28
C THR A 14 -0.87 -10.53 -10.77
N LYS A 15 -1.56 -9.47 -10.37
CA LYS A 15 -2.98 -9.52 -9.99
C LYS A 15 -3.73 -8.39 -10.67
N ILE A 16 -5.01 -8.61 -10.95
CA ILE A 16 -5.88 -7.62 -11.58
C ILE A 16 -6.80 -7.03 -10.51
N LEU A 17 -6.84 -5.70 -10.42
CA LEU A 17 -7.79 -4.96 -9.60
C LEU A 17 -8.93 -4.45 -10.50
N ALA A 18 -10.07 -5.15 -10.51
CA ALA A 18 -11.20 -4.79 -11.36
C ALA A 18 -12.14 -3.80 -10.65
N LYS A 19 -12.37 -2.62 -11.26
CA LYS A 19 -13.33 -1.61 -10.80
C LYS A 19 -14.50 -1.52 -11.80
N ASN A 20 -15.73 -1.36 -11.30
CA ASN A 20 -16.94 -1.20 -12.12
C ASN A 20 -17.19 -2.33 -13.15
N MET A 21 -16.80 -3.57 -12.81
CA MET A 21 -17.05 -4.75 -13.64
C MET A 21 -18.05 -5.70 -12.99
N THR A 22 -18.94 -6.26 -13.80
CA THR A 22 -19.84 -7.35 -13.38
C THR A 22 -19.07 -8.66 -13.16
N GLU A 23 -19.63 -9.58 -12.36
CA GLU A 23 -18.99 -10.88 -12.12
C GLU A 23 -18.81 -11.70 -13.40
N LYS A 24 -19.73 -11.60 -14.36
CA LYS A 24 -19.60 -12.25 -15.68
C LYS A 24 -18.41 -11.73 -16.47
N GLN A 25 -18.17 -10.42 -16.44
CA GLN A 25 -17.01 -9.81 -17.10
C GLN A 25 -15.70 -10.17 -16.39
N LYS A 26 -15.69 -10.21 -15.04
CA LYS A 26 -14.54 -10.66 -14.26
C LYS A 26 -14.16 -12.10 -14.59
N LYS A 27 -15.14 -13.02 -14.63
CA LYS A 27 -14.90 -14.42 -14.99
C LYS A 27 -14.29 -14.57 -16.38
N ARG A 28 -14.90 -13.93 -17.40
CA ARG A 28 -14.36 -13.90 -18.77
C ARG A 28 -12.93 -13.38 -18.85
N LEU A 29 -12.60 -12.35 -18.07
CA LEU A 29 -11.26 -11.77 -18.04
C LEU A 29 -10.24 -12.71 -17.38
N MET A 30 -10.64 -13.34 -16.26
CA MET A 30 -9.84 -14.32 -15.55
C MET A 30 -9.53 -15.53 -16.44
N ASP A 31 -10.52 -16.06 -17.15
CA ASP A 31 -10.37 -17.19 -18.08
C ASP A 31 -9.44 -16.84 -19.25
N LYS A 32 -9.55 -15.63 -19.81
CA LYS A 32 -8.75 -15.19 -20.95
C LYS A 32 -7.28 -14.97 -20.61
N LEU A 33 -6.99 -14.38 -19.45
CA LEU A 33 -5.63 -13.99 -19.07
C LEU A 33 -4.93 -15.03 -18.18
N ASN A 34 -5.71 -15.90 -17.55
CA ASN A 34 -5.27 -16.80 -16.49
C ASN A 34 -4.49 -16.04 -15.39
N ILE A 35 -5.04 -14.90 -14.96
CA ILE A 35 -4.51 -14.03 -13.90
C ILE A 35 -5.61 -13.80 -12.87
N GLN A 36 -5.26 -13.89 -11.59
CA GLN A 36 -6.20 -13.70 -10.50
C GLN A 36 -6.72 -12.26 -10.42
N ILE A 37 -8.05 -12.10 -10.37
CA ILE A 37 -8.69 -10.84 -10.02
C ILE A 37 -8.84 -10.77 -8.49
N THR A 38 -8.35 -9.69 -7.90
CA THR A 38 -8.41 -9.43 -6.46
C THR A 38 -9.18 -8.15 -6.17
N LYS A 39 -9.70 -8.03 -4.94
CA LYS A 39 -10.32 -6.79 -4.43
C LYS A 39 -9.28 -5.81 -3.87
N LYS A 40 -8.09 -6.31 -3.52
CA LYS A 40 -6.99 -5.57 -2.89
C LYS A 40 -5.63 -5.96 -3.48
N VAL A 41 -4.78 -4.99 -3.74
CA VAL A 41 -3.41 -5.20 -4.24
C VAL A 41 -2.46 -4.21 -3.55
N LYS A 42 -1.27 -4.67 -3.20
CA LYS A 42 -0.23 -3.81 -2.64
C LYS A 42 0.62 -3.23 -3.76
N TYR A 43 0.73 -1.90 -3.83
CA TYR A 43 1.58 -1.21 -4.79
C TYR A 43 2.45 -0.19 -4.06
N LEU A 44 3.77 -0.31 -4.21
CA LEU A 44 4.77 0.55 -3.55
C LEU A 44 4.51 0.79 -2.05
N GLY A 45 4.12 -0.27 -1.33
CA GLY A 45 3.82 -0.18 0.10
C GLY A 45 2.34 0.11 0.43
N ILE A 46 1.59 0.70 -0.49
CA ILE A 46 0.20 1.16 -0.29
C ILE A 46 -0.78 0.05 -0.66
N GLN A 47 -1.81 -0.14 0.17
CA GLN A 47 -2.95 -0.98 -0.16
C GLN A 47 -3.89 -0.23 -1.10
N MET A 48 -3.97 -0.69 -2.35
CA MET A 48 -4.93 -0.23 -3.33
C MET A 48 -6.14 -1.15 -3.34
N ILE A 49 -7.33 -0.56 -3.24
CA ILE A 49 -8.60 -1.28 -3.15
C ILE A 49 -9.53 -0.73 -4.23
N ALA A 50 -10.31 -1.60 -4.85
CA ALA A 50 -11.23 -1.20 -5.92
C ALA A 50 -12.29 -0.18 -5.45
N SER A 51 -12.66 -0.26 -4.17
CA SER A 51 -13.48 0.71 -3.45
C SER A 51 -12.59 1.63 -2.61
N CYS A 52 -12.73 2.94 -2.78
CA CYS A 52 -11.96 3.93 -2.04
C CYS A 52 -12.43 4.14 -0.59
N ARG A 53 -13.52 3.47 -0.17
CA ARG A 53 -14.16 3.70 1.15
C ARG A 53 -13.21 3.41 2.32
N THR A 54 -12.40 2.35 2.22
CA THR A 54 -11.51 1.91 3.31
C THR A 54 -10.06 2.36 3.10
N LEU A 55 -9.79 3.22 2.12
CA LEU A 55 -8.43 3.60 1.74
C LEU A 55 -7.66 4.30 2.89
N LYS A 56 -8.39 5.05 3.73
CA LYS A 56 -7.88 5.67 4.96
C LYS A 56 -7.50 4.61 5.99
N GLU A 57 -8.45 3.74 6.35
CA GLU A 57 -8.28 2.69 7.36
C GLU A 57 -7.11 1.75 7.00
N ASP A 58 -7.11 1.25 5.76
CA ASP A 58 -6.14 0.26 5.29
C ASP A 58 -4.69 0.76 5.19
N ASN A 59 -4.48 2.09 5.18
CA ASN A 59 -3.16 2.70 5.04
C ASN A 59 -2.78 3.60 6.22
N TYR A 60 -3.60 4.60 6.55
CA TYR A 60 -3.29 5.58 7.59
C TYR A 60 -3.39 4.97 8.98
N GLU A 61 -4.48 4.28 9.32
CA GLU A 61 -4.64 3.69 10.67
C GLU A 61 -3.57 2.64 10.92
N ARG A 62 -3.27 1.82 9.91
CA ARG A 62 -2.16 0.86 9.96
C ARG A 62 -0.81 1.53 10.21
N LEU A 63 -0.53 2.67 9.57
CA LEU A 63 0.70 3.41 9.80
C LEU A 63 0.73 3.98 11.23
N LEU A 64 -0.37 4.54 11.73
CA LEU A 64 -0.47 5.07 13.09
C LEU A 64 -0.26 3.99 14.15
N GLN A 65 -0.81 2.79 13.95
CA GLN A 65 -0.56 1.63 14.82
C GLN A 65 0.92 1.25 14.84
N GLN A 66 1.58 1.21 13.66
CA GLN A 66 3.01 0.92 13.59
C GLN A 66 3.84 2.00 14.28
N ILE A 67 3.48 3.28 14.11
CA ILE A 67 4.13 4.41 14.79
C ILE A 67 3.99 4.26 16.30
N ALA A 68 2.82 3.91 16.81
CA ALA A 68 2.62 3.70 18.25
C ALA A 68 3.53 2.60 18.81
N ILE A 69 3.67 1.48 18.09
CA ILE A 69 4.58 0.39 18.45
C ILE A 69 6.04 0.85 18.41
N ASP A 70 6.44 1.59 17.38
CA ASP A 70 7.80 2.11 17.23
C ASP A 70 8.13 3.09 18.36
N LEU A 71 7.20 3.97 18.75
CA LEU A 71 7.34 4.90 19.85
C LEU A 71 7.48 4.19 21.21
N GLU A 72 6.69 3.14 21.46
CA GLU A 72 6.82 2.37 22.71
C GLU A 72 8.19 1.68 22.79
N LYS A 73 8.70 1.16 21.68
CA LYS A 73 10.07 0.60 21.62
C LYS A 73 11.13 1.68 21.87
N TRP A 74 10.96 2.88 21.32
CA TRP A 74 11.93 3.98 21.46
C TRP A 74 11.88 4.66 22.82
N LYS A 75 10.80 4.50 23.59
CA LYS A 75 10.71 4.98 24.97
C LYS A 75 11.85 4.47 25.84
N ASN A 76 12.31 3.25 25.59
CA ASN A 76 13.41 2.61 26.31
C ASN A 76 14.81 3.07 25.86
N LEU A 77 14.91 3.86 24.79
CA LEU A 77 16.19 4.40 24.34
C LEU A 77 16.62 5.57 25.23
N GLN A 78 17.88 5.55 25.66
CA GLN A 78 18.51 6.64 26.40
C GLN A 78 18.90 7.78 25.46
N LEU A 79 17.89 8.45 24.90
CA LEU A 79 18.06 9.64 24.06
C LEU A 79 17.70 10.90 24.83
N SER A 80 18.49 11.96 24.62
CA SER A 80 18.13 13.32 25.04
C SER A 80 16.81 13.76 24.38
N LEU A 81 16.17 14.79 24.92
CA LEU A 81 14.93 15.32 24.34
C LEU A 81 15.11 15.72 22.86
N ILE A 82 16.24 16.37 22.54
CA ILE A 82 16.59 16.76 21.16
C ILE A 82 16.78 15.52 20.29
N GLY A 83 17.48 14.49 20.80
CA GLY A 83 17.65 13.21 20.12
C GLY A 83 16.31 12.54 19.80
N ARG A 84 15.36 12.55 20.74
CA ARG A 84 14.00 12.01 20.53
C ARG A 84 13.26 12.76 19.43
N ILE A 85 13.31 14.10 19.43
CA ILE A 85 12.68 14.94 18.40
C ILE A 85 13.29 14.64 17.02
N ALA A 86 14.62 14.56 16.93
CA ALA A 86 15.32 14.24 15.70
C ALA A 86 14.94 12.86 15.17
N THR A 87 14.91 11.84 16.04
CA THR A 87 14.50 10.47 15.67
C THR A 87 13.08 10.42 15.13
N ILE A 88 12.13 11.11 15.77
CA ILE A 88 10.74 11.21 15.29
C ILE A 88 10.69 11.88 13.92
N LYS A 89 11.37 13.03 13.76
CA LYS A 89 11.43 13.77 12.49
C LYS A 89 12.04 12.94 11.36
N MET A 90 13.08 12.16 11.63
CA MET A 90 13.76 11.38 10.59
C MET A 90 13.01 10.09 10.22
N ASN A 91 12.30 9.47 11.15
CA ASN A 91 11.71 8.14 10.91
C ASN A 91 10.20 8.16 10.68
N ILE A 92 9.46 9.05 11.34
CA ILE A 92 8.00 9.07 11.31
C ILE A 92 7.50 10.04 10.23
N LEU A 93 8.02 11.28 10.22
CA LEU A 93 7.61 12.31 9.27
C LEU A 93 7.65 11.84 7.80
N PRO A 94 8.72 11.22 7.27
CA PRO A 94 8.74 10.80 5.87
C PRO A 94 7.68 9.73 5.56
N LYS A 95 7.37 8.83 6.49
CA LYS A 95 6.32 7.81 6.29
C LYS A 95 4.93 8.45 6.17
N ILE A 96 4.65 9.45 7.00
CA ILE A 96 3.40 10.19 6.97
C ILE A 96 3.29 11.03 5.69
N LEU A 97 4.35 11.78 5.33
CA LEU A 97 4.38 12.59 4.12
C LEU A 97 4.19 11.74 2.86
N TYR A 98 4.81 10.55 2.82
CA TYR A 98 4.62 9.62 1.70
C TYR A 98 3.15 9.26 1.51
N LEU A 99 2.40 8.92 2.57
CA LEU A 99 0.97 8.63 2.44
C LEU A 99 0.17 9.84 1.97
N PHE A 100 0.45 11.03 2.50
CA PHE A 100 -0.23 12.26 2.07
C PHE A 100 -0.02 12.61 0.60
N GLN A 101 1.18 12.36 0.07
CA GLN A 101 1.49 12.64 -1.34
C GLN A 101 0.93 11.58 -2.28
N THR A 102 0.79 10.34 -1.83
CA THR A 102 0.44 9.21 -2.69
C THR A 102 -1.03 8.83 -2.67
N ILE A 103 -1.73 9.11 -1.57
CA ILE A 103 -3.14 8.76 -1.41
C ILE A 103 -3.99 10.02 -1.53
N PRO A 104 -4.86 10.13 -2.56
CA PRO A 104 -5.75 11.27 -2.70
C PRO A 104 -6.93 11.14 -1.71
N ILE A 105 -6.71 11.55 -0.47
CA ILE A 105 -7.76 11.66 0.55
C ILE A 105 -8.17 13.14 0.66
N ARG A 106 -9.48 13.40 0.68
CA ARG A 106 -10.01 14.69 1.14
C ARG A 106 -9.98 14.65 2.67
N LEU A 107 -9.14 15.50 3.27
CA LEU A 107 -9.12 15.73 4.72
C LEU A 107 -10.38 16.47 5.17
#